data_AF-A0A3A5JBD9-F1
#
_entry.id   AF-A0A3A5JBD9-F1
#
_cell.length_a   1.000
_cell.length_b   1.000
_cell.length_c   1.000
_cell.angle_alpha   90.00
_cell.angle_beta   90.00
_cell.angle_gamma   90.00
#
_symmetry.space_group_name_H-M   'P 1'
#
loop_
_entity.id
_entity.type
_entity.pdbx_description
1 polymer ?
#
loop_
_entity_poly.entity_id
_entity_poly.type
_entity_poly.pdbx_seq_one_letter_code
_entity_poly.pdbx_strand_id
1 'polypeptide(L)'
;MGGPHEGRERDVEPRAGTEPDPSERAALSRRRVLQLSSLGIAGGVLATPAAAQSLSRTLTIASNGDRFSYTVSVSGELEKSSANGASIDPNDTISGSTATGQGGGGGVDSYEFSGEIESFDFDGDATVTLNGSEIDPDGYPDNVLSVIGTGDPTDYRFSVSGSIEKSRANGGTLGDEDQISGGTVEGYVSGGTDSYVFSGELRTITLDGNATVTLNGNEINPEDYSKNVLSVVGTGSPTDYRFS
;
A
#
# COMPACT_ATOMS: atom_id res chain seq x y z
N MET A 1 14.13 45.73 -67.42
CA MET A 1 13.33 46.96 -67.62
C MET A 1 12.29 47.01 -66.53
N GLY A 2 12.16 48.15 -65.83
CA GLY A 2 11.13 48.40 -64.82
C GLY A 2 11.62 48.23 -63.39
N GLY A 3 12.12 49.33 -62.82
CA GLY A 3 12.62 49.46 -61.45
C GLY A 3 11.51 49.62 -60.40
N PRO A 4 11.88 50.10 -59.19
CA PRO A 4 11.32 49.68 -57.91
C PRO A 4 10.22 50.61 -57.39
N HIS A 5 9.44 50.12 -56.42
CA HIS A 5 8.67 50.98 -55.52
C HIS A 5 9.17 50.78 -54.09
N GLU A 6 9.81 51.84 -53.60
CA GLU A 6 10.11 52.12 -52.20
C GLU A 6 8.82 52.23 -51.38
N GLY A 7 8.89 51.72 -50.15
CA GLY A 7 7.90 51.92 -49.10
C GLY A 7 8.60 51.94 -47.75
N ARG A 8 9.06 53.15 -47.39
CA ARG A 8 9.72 53.62 -46.16
C ARG A 8 9.59 52.78 -44.88
N GLU A 9 10.77 52.68 -44.26
CA GLU A 9 11.07 52.46 -42.85
C GLU A 9 10.20 53.33 -41.92
N ARG A 10 9.73 52.70 -40.83
CA ARG A 10 9.59 53.37 -39.54
C ARG A 10 10.32 52.55 -38.50
N ASP A 11 11.37 53.18 -38.02
CA ASP A 11 12.24 52.80 -36.93
C ASP A 11 11.58 52.98 -35.55
N VAL A 12 12.01 52.11 -34.61
CA VAL A 12 12.20 52.37 -33.15
C VAL A 12 10.91 52.30 -32.29
N GLU A 13 10.73 51.46 -31.25
CA GLU A 13 11.63 50.89 -30.21
C GLU A 13 11.28 49.42 -29.84
N PRO A 14 12.23 48.65 -29.27
CA PRO A 14 11.94 47.35 -28.66
C PRO A 14 11.29 47.55 -27.29
N ARG A 15 10.03 47.16 -27.12
CA ARG A 15 9.44 47.12 -25.77
C ARG A 15 10.06 45.97 -24.99
N ALA A 16 10.68 46.36 -23.88
CA ALA A 16 11.23 45.52 -22.84
C ALA A 16 10.29 44.39 -22.43
N GLY A 17 10.92 43.25 -22.09
CA GLY A 17 10.27 42.07 -21.58
C GLY A 17 9.37 42.38 -20.38
N THR A 18 8.24 41.70 -20.36
CA THR A 18 7.58 41.36 -19.11
C THR A 18 7.88 39.88 -18.93
N GLU A 19 8.91 39.61 -18.14
CA GLU A 19 9.13 38.30 -17.54
C GLU A 19 7.82 37.88 -16.85
N PRO A 20 7.34 36.64 -17.02
CA PRO A 20 6.23 36.14 -16.21
C PRO A 20 6.67 36.15 -14.74
N ASP A 21 5.91 36.86 -13.93
CA ASP A 21 6.12 37.03 -12.50
C ASP A 21 6.26 35.66 -11.79
N PRO A 22 7.40 35.35 -11.14
CA PRO A 22 7.58 34.09 -10.42
C PRO A 22 6.69 33.97 -9.16
N SER A 23 5.89 35.00 -8.84
CA SER A 23 4.97 35.03 -7.69
C SER A 23 3.65 34.29 -7.92
N GLU A 24 3.31 33.88 -9.15
CA GLU A 24 2.02 33.20 -9.44
C GLU A 24 2.08 31.66 -9.46
N ARG A 25 3.23 31.04 -9.18
CA ARG A 25 3.35 29.57 -9.07
C ARG A 25 3.40 29.03 -7.65
N ALA A 26 3.23 29.89 -6.64
CA ALA A 26 3.36 29.51 -5.24
C ALA A 26 2.25 30.13 -4.36
N ALA A 27 1.00 29.72 -4.56
CA ALA A 27 -0.09 29.72 -3.58
C ALA A 27 -1.35 29.24 -4.33
N LEU A 28 -2.05 28.18 -3.94
CA LEU A 28 -2.65 28.02 -2.63
C LEU A 28 -2.69 26.56 -2.22
N SER A 29 -1.81 26.28 -1.26
CA SER A 29 -1.91 25.22 -0.29
C SER A 29 -3.31 25.16 0.35
N ARG A 30 -3.68 23.91 0.64
CA ARG A 30 -4.83 23.40 1.38
C ARG A 30 -5.32 24.37 2.47
N ARG A 31 -6.55 24.88 2.32
CA ARG A 31 -7.33 25.43 3.44
C ARG A 31 -8.74 24.85 3.41
N ARG A 32 -8.90 23.63 3.94
CA ARG A 32 -10.21 23.14 4.40
C ARG A 32 -10.60 23.99 5.62
N VAL A 33 -11.47 24.98 5.41
CA VAL A 33 -12.13 25.70 6.50
C VAL A 33 -13.33 24.86 6.91
N LEU A 34 -13.21 24.14 8.03
CA LEU A 34 -14.35 23.60 8.75
C LEU A 34 -14.96 24.73 9.58
N GLN A 35 -16.00 25.37 9.04
CA GLN A 35 -16.89 26.21 9.83
C GLN A 35 -17.75 25.30 10.72
N LEU A 36 -17.34 25.13 11.98
CA LEU A 36 -18.23 24.64 13.03
C LEU A 36 -19.05 25.82 13.56
N SER A 37 -20.27 25.95 13.07
CA SER A 37 -21.30 26.78 13.70
C SER A 37 -21.81 26.06 14.95
N SER A 38 -21.43 26.55 16.12
CA SER A 38 -21.88 26.05 17.42
C SER A 38 -23.38 26.24 17.62
N LEU A 39 -24.16 25.16 17.72
CA LEU A 39 -25.50 25.18 18.32
C LEU A 39 -25.94 23.78 18.79
N GLY A 40 -26.21 23.64 20.09
CA GLY A 40 -27.13 22.64 20.64
C GLY A 40 -26.50 21.40 21.27
N ILE A 41 -26.43 21.38 22.60
CA ILE A 41 -26.09 20.23 23.44
C ILE A 41 -27.30 19.28 23.48
N ALA A 42 -27.15 18.04 23.00
CA ALA A 42 -27.99 16.90 23.37
C ALA A 42 -27.15 15.61 23.25
N GLY A 43 -27.11 14.83 24.33
CA GLY A 43 -26.15 13.76 24.56
C GLY A 43 -26.07 12.71 23.43
N GLY A 44 -24.85 12.49 22.95
CA GLY A 44 -24.46 11.38 22.10
C GLY A 44 -22.96 11.20 22.26
N VAL A 45 -22.52 9.95 22.42
CA VAL A 45 -21.10 9.58 22.54
C VAL A 45 -20.34 10.24 21.39
N LEU A 46 -19.45 11.17 21.72
CA LEU A 46 -18.54 11.78 20.75
C LEU A 46 -17.58 10.69 20.29
N ALA A 47 -17.91 10.02 19.19
CA ALA A 47 -16.88 9.42 18.36
C ALA A 47 -16.00 10.58 17.89
N THR A 48 -14.83 10.72 18.51
CA THR A 48 -13.74 11.49 17.93
C THR A 48 -13.56 10.98 16.50
N PRO A 49 -13.64 11.83 15.46
CA PRO A 49 -13.17 11.40 14.16
C PRO A 49 -11.70 11.01 14.35
N ALA A 50 -11.36 9.77 13.98
CA ALA A 50 -9.96 9.40 13.78
C ALA A 50 -9.36 10.53 12.93
N ALA A 51 -8.34 11.20 13.44
CA ALA A 51 -7.69 12.25 12.71
C ALA A 51 -7.25 11.63 11.38
N ALA A 52 -7.85 12.09 10.26
CA ALA A 52 -7.40 11.70 8.94
C ALA A 52 -5.90 11.98 8.91
N GLN A 53 -5.10 10.91 8.88
CA GLN A 53 -3.67 11.06 9.02
C GLN A 53 -3.21 11.80 7.77
N SER A 54 -2.49 12.91 7.93
CA SER A 54 -2.02 13.64 6.77
C SER A 54 -1.06 12.72 6.00
N LEU A 55 -1.46 12.31 4.79
CA LEU A 55 -0.56 11.66 3.84
C LEU A 55 0.60 12.62 3.60
N SER A 56 1.76 12.26 4.13
CA SER A 56 2.92 13.15 4.25
C SER A 56 4.15 12.60 3.56
N ARG A 57 4.06 11.34 3.10
CA ARG A 57 5.13 10.64 2.42
C ARG A 57 4.71 10.33 1.00
N THR A 58 5.65 10.42 0.07
CA THR A 58 5.43 10.14 -1.34
C THR A 58 6.38 9.03 -1.77
N LEU A 59 5.82 7.91 -2.23
CA LEU A 59 6.54 6.87 -2.95
C LEU A 59 6.38 7.11 -4.45
N THR A 60 7.45 7.00 -5.22
CA THR A 60 7.41 7.07 -6.68
C THR A 60 8.26 5.95 -7.26
N ILE A 61 7.72 5.26 -8.26
CA ILE A 61 8.36 4.16 -8.96
C ILE A 61 8.38 4.54 -10.45
N ALA A 62 9.56 4.81 -10.99
CA ALA A 62 9.74 5.29 -12.36
C ALA A 62 10.48 4.25 -13.20
N SER A 63 9.83 3.70 -14.23
CA SER A 63 10.46 2.74 -15.15
C SER A 63 11.73 3.31 -15.78
N ASN A 64 12.79 2.51 -15.81
CA ASN A 64 14.02 2.84 -16.54
C ASN A 64 13.96 2.41 -18.03
N GLY A 65 12.80 1.93 -18.49
CA GLY A 65 12.52 1.52 -19.87
C GLY A 65 11.85 0.15 -19.95
N ASP A 66 12.32 -0.79 -19.13
CA ASP A 66 11.80 -2.16 -19.06
C ASP A 66 10.59 -2.27 -18.11
N ARG A 67 9.99 -3.46 -18.07
CA ARG A 67 8.81 -3.75 -17.23
C ARG A 67 9.22 -3.90 -15.77
N PHE A 68 8.29 -3.53 -14.89
CA PHE A 68 8.39 -3.79 -13.47
C PHE A 68 7.01 -4.10 -12.88
N SER A 69 6.98 -4.75 -11.73
CA SER A 69 5.79 -4.98 -10.92
C SER A 69 6.11 -4.82 -9.44
N TYR A 70 5.10 -4.49 -8.65
CA TYR A 70 5.28 -4.32 -7.21
C TYR A 70 4.01 -4.60 -6.42
N THR A 71 4.23 -5.01 -5.17
CA THR A 71 3.26 -4.93 -4.09
C THR A 71 3.91 -4.23 -2.91
N VAL A 72 3.34 -3.11 -2.47
CA VAL A 72 3.85 -2.32 -1.35
C VAL A 72 2.77 -2.13 -0.30
N SER A 73 3.09 -2.42 0.96
CA SER A 73 2.21 -2.16 2.10
C SER A 73 2.79 -1.12 3.04
N VAL A 74 1.92 -0.34 3.65
CA VAL A 74 2.30 0.67 4.64
C VAL A 74 1.49 0.51 5.91
N SER A 75 2.00 1.08 7.01
CA SER A 75 1.36 1.02 8.32
C SER A 75 0.18 2.00 8.48
N GLY A 76 -0.13 2.80 7.46
CA GLY A 76 -1.11 3.88 7.50
C GLY A 76 -2.00 3.95 6.26
N GLU A 77 -2.66 5.08 6.06
CA GLU A 77 -3.47 5.31 4.85
C GLU A 77 -2.56 5.45 3.62
N LEU A 78 -3.02 4.92 2.48
CA LEU A 78 -2.32 4.92 1.20
C LEU A 78 -3.29 5.29 0.07
N GLU A 79 -2.89 6.22 -0.78
CA GLU A 79 -3.67 6.66 -1.94
C GLU A 79 -2.77 6.82 -3.17
N LYS A 80 -3.33 6.61 -4.37
CA LYS A 80 -2.62 6.92 -5.63
C LYS A 80 -2.40 8.42 -5.74
N SER A 81 -1.25 8.81 -6.29
CA SER A 81 -0.85 10.20 -6.46
C SER A 81 -0.37 10.48 -7.88
N SER A 82 -0.52 11.74 -8.30
CA SER A 82 0.05 12.26 -9.54
C SER A 82 1.39 12.99 -9.32
N ALA A 83 1.97 12.84 -8.13
CA ALA A 83 3.27 13.40 -7.80
C ALA A 83 4.35 12.91 -8.78
N ASN A 84 5.37 13.74 -8.99
CA ASN A 84 6.52 13.43 -9.84
C ASN A 84 6.17 13.05 -11.29
N GLY A 85 5.03 13.51 -11.80
CA GLY A 85 4.59 13.25 -13.18
C GLY A 85 3.90 11.90 -13.37
N ALA A 86 3.54 11.21 -12.28
CA ALA A 86 2.80 9.96 -12.34
C ALA A 86 1.38 10.15 -12.87
N SER A 87 0.89 9.14 -13.58
CA SER A 87 -0.53 9.00 -13.90
C SER A 87 -1.25 8.22 -12.81
N ILE A 88 -2.54 8.50 -12.60
CA ILE A 88 -3.40 7.59 -11.83
C ILE A 88 -3.78 6.43 -12.74
N ASP A 89 -3.00 5.35 -12.72
CA ASP A 89 -3.24 4.17 -13.57
C ASP A 89 -4.42 3.35 -13.00
N PRO A 90 -5.49 3.10 -13.76
CA PRO A 90 -6.60 2.26 -13.31
C PRO A 90 -6.24 0.77 -13.14
N ASN A 91 -5.11 0.30 -13.68
CA ASN A 91 -4.65 -1.09 -13.52
C ASN A 91 -3.96 -1.32 -12.18
N ASP A 92 -3.46 -0.27 -11.52
CA ASP A 92 -3.01 -0.39 -10.14
C ASP A 92 -4.22 -0.61 -9.23
N THR A 93 -4.05 -1.36 -8.16
CA THR A 93 -5.11 -1.61 -7.18
C THR A 93 -4.63 -1.20 -5.81
N ILE A 94 -5.52 -0.57 -5.02
CA ILE A 94 -5.31 -0.37 -3.58
C ILE A 94 -6.36 -1.20 -2.85
N SER A 95 -5.91 -2.03 -1.92
CA SER A 95 -6.73 -2.69 -0.92
C SER A 95 -6.17 -2.35 0.46
N GLY A 96 -6.99 -1.72 1.31
CA GLY A 96 -6.54 -1.24 2.61
C GLY A 96 -5.35 -0.29 2.49
N SER A 97 -4.23 -0.65 3.10
CA SER A 97 -2.97 0.09 3.09
C SER A 97 -1.93 -0.47 2.10
N THR A 98 -2.39 -1.19 1.07
CA THR A 98 -1.50 -1.92 0.16
C THR A 98 -1.83 -1.60 -1.28
N ALA A 99 -0.81 -1.23 -2.03
CA ALA A 99 -0.88 -1.03 -3.47
C ALA A 99 -0.25 -2.22 -4.20
N THR A 100 -0.85 -2.61 -5.31
CA THR A 100 -0.28 -3.55 -6.28
C THR A 100 -0.36 -2.92 -7.65
N GLY A 101 0.75 -2.95 -8.39
CA GLY A 101 0.83 -2.30 -9.68
C GLY A 101 1.93 -2.86 -10.55
N GLN A 102 1.98 -2.33 -11.77
CA GLN A 102 2.97 -2.70 -12.77
C GLN A 102 3.14 -1.58 -13.78
N GLY A 103 4.36 -1.45 -14.33
CA GLY A 103 4.66 -0.44 -15.31
C GLY A 103 5.72 -0.86 -16.31
N GLY A 104 6.11 0.08 -17.17
CA GLY A 104 7.15 -0.08 -18.17
C GLY A 104 7.16 1.05 -19.19
N GLY A 105 8.13 1.04 -20.11
CA GLY A 105 8.17 2.01 -21.22
C GLY A 105 8.32 3.46 -20.77
N GLY A 106 8.95 3.70 -19.61
CA GLY A 106 9.09 5.03 -19.01
C GLY A 106 7.86 5.52 -18.23
N GLY A 107 6.89 4.64 -17.95
CA GLY A 107 5.78 4.93 -17.03
C GLY A 107 6.25 5.24 -15.61
N VAL A 108 5.46 6.03 -14.89
CA VAL A 108 5.73 6.44 -13.51
C VAL A 108 4.46 6.27 -12.68
N ASP A 109 4.60 5.55 -11.58
CA ASP A 109 3.54 5.38 -10.57
C ASP A 109 3.93 6.14 -9.31
N SER A 110 2.95 6.72 -8.61
CA SER A 110 3.20 7.39 -7.35
C SER A 110 2.06 7.21 -6.37
N TYR A 111 2.41 7.16 -5.08
CA TYR A 111 1.49 6.99 -3.97
C TYR A 111 1.80 8.01 -2.87
N GLU A 112 0.76 8.59 -2.28
CA GLU A 112 0.84 9.37 -1.06
C GLU A 112 0.38 8.50 0.11
N PHE A 113 1.16 8.47 1.19
CA PHE A 113 0.84 7.64 2.34
C PHE A 113 1.22 8.27 3.68
N SER A 114 0.68 7.71 4.75
CA SER A 114 1.05 7.97 6.14
C SER A 114 1.69 6.74 6.78
N GLY A 115 2.43 6.90 7.87
CA GLY A 115 3.16 5.80 8.51
C GLY A 115 4.45 5.44 7.79
N GLU A 116 4.82 4.15 7.81
CA GLU A 116 6.06 3.62 7.24
C GLU A 116 5.78 2.50 6.23
N ILE A 117 6.72 2.23 5.32
CA ILE A 117 6.66 1.06 4.44
C ILE A 117 6.92 -0.17 5.31
N GLU A 118 6.02 -1.14 5.26
CA GLU A 118 6.10 -2.37 6.05
C GLU A 118 6.59 -3.55 5.21
N SER A 119 6.16 -3.65 3.96
CA SER A 119 6.64 -4.64 3.00
C SER A 119 6.72 -4.03 1.60
N PHE A 120 7.65 -4.52 0.80
CA PHE A 120 7.85 -4.09 -0.58
C PHE A 120 8.39 -5.25 -1.40
N ASP A 121 7.49 -5.98 -2.06
CA ASP A 121 7.83 -6.94 -3.11
C ASP A 121 7.96 -6.19 -4.43
N PHE A 122 9.13 -6.24 -5.06
CA PHE A 122 9.45 -5.50 -6.27
C PHE A 122 10.24 -6.37 -7.24
N ASP A 123 9.83 -6.38 -8.51
CA ASP A 123 10.54 -7.07 -9.59
C ASP A 123 10.66 -6.17 -10.81
N GLY A 124 11.83 -6.17 -11.45
CA GLY A 124 12.11 -5.45 -12.69
C GLY A 124 13.04 -4.25 -12.54
N ASP A 125 12.98 -3.34 -13.53
CA ASP A 125 13.92 -2.21 -13.64
C ASP A 125 13.19 -0.85 -13.56
N ALA A 126 13.18 -0.29 -12.35
CA ALA A 126 12.66 1.04 -12.08
C ALA A 126 13.48 1.74 -11.00
N THR A 127 13.55 3.07 -11.09
CA THR A 127 14.07 3.91 -10.02
C THR A 127 12.97 4.13 -8.98
N VAL A 128 13.22 3.76 -7.73
CA VAL A 128 12.27 3.93 -6.62
C VAL A 128 12.74 5.06 -5.71
N THR A 129 11.86 6.02 -5.46
CA THR A 129 12.16 7.14 -4.56
C THR A 129 11.12 7.28 -3.47
N LEU A 130 11.59 7.59 -2.26
CA LEU A 130 10.78 7.92 -1.10
C LEU A 130 11.07 9.36 -0.68
N ASN A 131 10.06 10.21 -0.76
CA ASN A 131 10.18 11.66 -0.57
C ASN A 131 11.29 12.28 -1.45
N GLY A 132 11.42 11.77 -2.68
CA GLY A 132 12.42 12.22 -3.66
C GLY A 132 13.86 11.73 -3.40
N SER A 133 14.08 10.91 -2.37
CA SER A 133 15.36 10.23 -2.17
C SER A 133 15.27 8.80 -2.69
N GLU A 134 16.25 8.36 -3.47
CA GLU A 134 16.30 6.99 -3.99
C GLU A 134 16.44 5.99 -2.84
N ILE A 135 15.69 4.90 -2.92
CA ILE A 135 15.71 3.79 -1.96
C ILE A 135 15.86 2.47 -2.72
N ASP A 136 16.40 1.47 -2.04
CA ASP A 136 16.49 0.10 -2.53
C ASP A 136 15.28 -0.71 -2.01
N PRO A 137 14.37 -1.19 -2.89
CA PRO A 137 13.23 -2.02 -2.48
C PRO A 137 13.65 -3.30 -1.75
N ASP A 138 14.79 -3.90 -2.11
CA ASP A 138 15.32 -5.11 -1.46
C ASP A 138 15.76 -4.86 0.00
N GLY A 139 15.78 -3.59 0.43
CA GLY A 139 15.95 -3.19 1.83
C GLY A 139 14.71 -3.41 2.70
N TYR A 140 13.58 -3.83 2.12
CA TYR A 140 12.31 -4.11 2.79
C TYR A 140 11.95 -5.59 2.66
N PRO A 141 11.18 -6.16 3.60
CA PRO A 141 10.70 -7.53 3.44
C PRO A 141 9.65 -7.62 2.34
N ASP A 142 9.64 -8.71 1.57
CA ASP A 142 8.64 -8.93 0.51
C ASP A 142 7.21 -8.97 1.11
N ASN A 143 7.05 -9.75 2.19
CA ASN A 143 5.76 -9.96 2.83
C ASN A 143 5.83 -9.87 4.35
N VAL A 144 4.72 -9.41 4.93
CA VAL A 144 4.45 -9.40 6.37
C VAL A 144 3.13 -10.13 6.63
N LEU A 145 3.19 -11.21 7.42
CA LEU A 145 2.00 -11.87 7.97
C LEU A 145 1.86 -11.48 9.44
N SER A 146 0.66 -11.05 9.85
CA SER A 146 0.36 -10.79 11.26
C SER A 146 -0.84 -11.61 11.71
N VAL A 147 -0.72 -12.27 12.86
CA VAL A 147 -1.79 -13.01 13.54
C VAL A 147 -2.14 -12.25 14.82
N ILE A 148 -3.38 -11.77 14.91
CA ILE A 148 -3.84 -10.84 15.94
C ILE A 148 -4.88 -11.56 16.81
N GLY A 149 -4.54 -11.77 18.08
CA GLY A 149 -5.43 -12.44 19.03
C GLY A 149 -6.62 -11.57 19.44
N THR A 150 -7.81 -12.16 19.52
CA THR A 150 -9.06 -11.44 19.87
C THR A 150 -9.49 -11.59 21.33
N GLY A 151 -8.63 -12.17 22.17
CA GLY A 151 -8.83 -12.43 23.60
C GLY A 151 -8.89 -13.91 23.95
N ASP A 152 -9.40 -14.74 23.05
CA ASP A 152 -9.49 -16.19 23.26
C ASP A 152 -8.23 -16.91 22.77
N PRO A 153 -7.72 -17.91 23.52
CA PRO A 153 -6.64 -18.80 23.08
C PRO A 153 -6.86 -19.33 21.65
N THR A 154 -5.90 -19.11 20.78
CA THR A 154 -5.92 -19.52 19.37
C THR A 154 -4.55 -20.04 18.97
N ASP A 155 -4.49 -21.33 18.66
CA ASP A 155 -3.30 -21.91 18.04
C ASP A 155 -3.34 -21.63 16.53
N TYR A 156 -2.18 -21.34 15.95
CA TYR A 156 -2.06 -21.15 14.51
C TYR A 156 -0.89 -21.92 13.94
N ARG A 157 -1.05 -22.31 12.68
CA ARG A 157 -0.01 -22.95 11.91
C ARG A 157 -0.06 -22.47 10.48
N PHE A 158 1.08 -22.07 9.93
CA PHE A 158 1.16 -21.69 8.53
C PHE A 158 2.47 -22.12 7.88
N SER A 159 2.50 -22.11 6.55
CA SER A 159 3.69 -22.41 5.78
C SER A 159 3.87 -21.47 4.60
N VAL A 160 5.12 -21.18 4.26
CA VAL A 160 5.50 -20.33 3.14
C VAL A 160 6.39 -21.08 2.15
N SER A 161 6.61 -20.51 0.97
CA SER A 161 7.51 -21.09 -0.03
C SER A 161 8.98 -20.72 0.14
N GLY A 162 9.29 -19.60 0.79
CA GLY A 162 10.65 -19.11 1.01
C GLY A 162 11.09 -19.11 2.48
N SER A 163 12.03 -18.23 2.82
CA SER A 163 12.51 -18.02 4.19
C SER A 163 11.50 -17.22 5.01
N ILE A 164 11.54 -17.41 6.33
CA ILE A 164 10.66 -16.76 7.28
C ILE A 164 11.36 -16.44 8.59
N GLU A 165 11.08 -15.26 9.13
CA GLU A 165 11.61 -14.78 10.41
C GLU A 165 10.52 -14.06 11.21
N LYS A 166 10.65 -14.05 12.54
CA LYS A 166 9.76 -13.26 13.41
C LYS A 166 10.01 -11.76 13.20
N SER A 167 8.97 -10.96 13.33
CA SER A 167 8.99 -9.52 13.10
C SER A 167 8.25 -8.76 14.20
N ARG A 168 8.64 -7.49 14.39
CA ARG A 168 7.93 -6.54 15.25
C ARG A 168 6.90 -5.69 14.50
N ALA A 169 6.71 -5.93 13.20
CA ALA A 169 5.69 -5.26 12.41
C ALA A 169 4.31 -5.37 13.09
N ASN A 170 3.44 -4.36 12.94
CA ASN A 170 2.10 -4.36 13.52
C ASN A 170 2.03 -4.61 15.05
N GLY A 171 3.09 -4.23 15.78
CA GLY A 171 3.17 -4.46 17.22
C GLY A 171 3.50 -5.89 17.61
N GLY A 172 4.03 -6.68 16.67
CA GLY A 172 4.45 -8.06 16.86
C GLY A 172 5.48 -8.23 17.97
N THR A 173 5.40 -9.33 18.71
CA THR A 173 6.43 -9.71 19.68
C THR A 173 7.46 -10.65 19.04
N LEU A 174 8.70 -10.64 19.56
CA LEU A 174 9.73 -11.63 19.20
C LEU A 174 9.85 -12.68 20.30
N GLY A 175 8.73 -13.09 20.90
CA GLY A 175 8.72 -14.13 21.93
C GLY A 175 9.33 -15.44 21.41
N ASP A 176 9.75 -16.32 22.33
CA ASP A 176 10.34 -17.62 21.98
C ASP A 176 9.27 -18.74 21.89
N GLU A 177 8.00 -18.38 22.08
CA GLU A 177 6.89 -19.33 22.15
C GLU A 177 6.62 -20.02 20.80
N ASP A 178 6.67 -19.28 19.70
CA ASP A 178 6.44 -19.87 18.37
C ASP A 178 7.67 -20.60 17.85
N GLN A 179 7.42 -21.72 17.20
CA GLN A 179 8.43 -22.58 16.60
C GLN A 179 8.46 -22.37 15.09
N ILE A 180 9.65 -22.10 14.57
CA ILE A 180 9.91 -21.99 13.12
C ILE A 180 10.77 -23.18 12.68
N SER A 181 10.31 -23.91 11.66
CA SER A 181 11.05 -25.03 11.07
C SER A 181 10.96 -25.03 9.55
N GLY A 182 12.08 -24.73 8.88
CA GLY A 182 12.24 -24.65 7.43
C GLY A 182 11.52 -23.45 6.81
N GLY A 183 10.20 -23.51 6.76
CA GLY A 183 9.30 -22.45 6.29
C GLY A 183 7.89 -22.62 6.87
N THR A 184 7.78 -23.35 7.97
CA THR A 184 6.53 -23.58 8.71
C THR A 184 6.65 -22.94 10.08
N VAL A 185 5.58 -22.31 10.52
CA VAL A 185 5.44 -21.72 11.84
C VAL A 185 4.28 -22.39 12.56
N GLU A 186 4.51 -22.72 13.82
CA GLU A 186 3.49 -23.13 14.78
C GLU A 186 3.59 -22.18 15.97
N GLY A 187 2.48 -21.52 16.30
CA GLY A 187 2.46 -20.49 17.32
C GLY A 187 1.09 -20.37 17.99
N TYR A 188 1.00 -19.43 18.91
CA TYR A 188 -0.18 -19.24 19.76
C TYR A 188 -0.41 -17.77 20.06
N VAL A 189 -1.64 -17.30 19.86
CA VAL A 189 -2.10 -15.99 20.34
C VAL A 189 -3.31 -16.13 21.25
N SER A 190 -3.49 -15.20 22.19
CA SER A 190 -4.76 -15.01 22.89
C SER A 190 -5.15 -13.55 22.77
N GLY A 191 -4.34 -12.65 23.33
CA GLY A 191 -4.29 -11.23 22.92
C GLY A 191 -2.96 -10.91 22.25
N GLY A 192 -2.80 -9.65 21.83
CA GLY A 192 -1.57 -9.19 21.19
C GLY A 192 -1.47 -9.62 19.72
N THR A 193 -0.27 -9.47 19.17
CA THR A 193 0.03 -9.74 17.76
C THR A 193 1.34 -10.50 17.67
N ASP A 194 1.36 -11.52 16.81
CA ASP A 194 2.60 -12.12 16.31
C ASP A 194 2.74 -11.76 14.84
N SER A 195 3.94 -11.34 14.45
CA SER A 195 4.22 -10.95 13.08
C SER A 195 5.44 -11.66 12.54
N TYR A 196 5.42 -11.89 11.24
CA TYR A 196 6.44 -12.63 10.51
C TYR A 196 6.74 -11.95 9.20
N VAL A 197 8.02 -11.81 8.88
CA VAL A 197 8.47 -11.43 7.54
C VAL A 197 8.87 -12.66 6.76
N PHE A 198 8.48 -12.74 5.50
CA PHE A 198 8.82 -13.89 4.68
C PHE A 198 8.96 -13.54 3.19
N SER A 199 9.75 -14.36 2.50
CA SER A 199 9.88 -14.34 1.04
C SER A 199 9.00 -15.40 0.38
N GLY A 200 8.62 -15.17 -0.88
CA GLY A 200 7.78 -16.09 -1.63
C GLY A 200 6.31 -15.99 -1.24
N GLU A 201 5.59 -17.13 -1.21
CA GLU A 201 4.13 -17.17 -1.12
C GLU A 201 3.65 -17.84 0.16
N LEU A 202 2.56 -17.32 0.75
CA LEU A 202 1.80 -18.02 1.78
C LEU A 202 1.10 -19.25 1.17
N ARG A 203 1.46 -20.45 1.64
CA ARG A 203 0.95 -21.71 1.08
C ARG A 203 -0.27 -22.25 1.81
N THR A 204 -0.23 -22.20 3.13
CA THR A 204 -1.29 -22.70 4.01
C THR A 204 -1.34 -21.88 5.27
N ILE A 205 -2.53 -21.67 5.82
CA ILE A 205 -2.72 -21.22 7.20
C ILE A 205 -3.94 -21.90 7.80
N THR A 206 -3.84 -22.27 9.07
CA THR A 206 -4.93 -22.85 9.86
C THR A 206 -4.95 -22.19 11.22
N LEU A 207 -6.15 -21.91 11.73
CA LEU A 207 -6.40 -21.44 13.09
C LEU A 207 -7.23 -22.48 13.84
N ASP A 208 -6.88 -22.77 15.08
CA ASP A 208 -7.73 -23.46 16.04
C ASP A 208 -8.13 -22.46 17.13
N GLY A 209 -9.20 -21.71 16.86
CA GLY A 209 -9.64 -20.58 17.66
C GLY A 209 -10.08 -19.40 16.79
N ASN A 210 -10.06 -18.20 17.35
CA ASN A 210 -10.44 -16.97 16.68
C ASN A 210 -9.31 -15.94 16.75
N ALA A 211 -8.73 -15.63 15.60
CA ALA A 211 -7.73 -14.59 15.43
C ALA A 211 -7.95 -13.90 14.08
N THR A 212 -7.63 -12.61 14.02
CA THR A 212 -7.57 -11.89 12.74
C THR A 212 -6.22 -12.14 12.11
N VAL A 213 -6.19 -12.47 10.82
CA VAL A 213 -4.93 -12.64 10.07
C VAL A 213 -4.85 -11.57 9.00
N THR A 214 -3.74 -10.85 8.97
CA THR A 214 -3.43 -9.94 7.87
C THR A 214 -2.19 -10.39 7.10
N LEU A 215 -2.25 -10.24 5.78
CA LEU A 215 -1.12 -10.39 4.87
C LEU A 215 -0.89 -9.07 4.17
N ASN A 216 0.29 -8.49 4.36
CA ASN A 216 0.68 -7.17 3.83
C ASN A 216 -0.41 -6.14 4.14
N GLY A 217 -0.80 -6.01 5.41
CA GLY A 217 -1.84 -5.08 5.88
C GLY A 217 -3.29 -5.42 5.51
N ASN A 218 -3.54 -6.39 4.63
CA ASN A 218 -4.90 -6.80 4.25
C ASN A 218 -5.37 -8.00 5.08
N GLU A 219 -6.56 -7.91 5.65
CA GLU A 219 -7.19 -9.07 6.29
C GLU A 219 -7.47 -10.16 5.24
N ILE A 220 -7.04 -11.38 5.55
CA ILE A 220 -7.27 -12.57 4.72
C ILE A 220 -8.15 -13.57 5.47
N ASN A 221 -8.93 -14.36 4.73
CA ASN A 221 -9.63 -15.50 5.30
C ASN A 221 -8.69 -16.73 5.30
N PRO A 222 -8.31 -17.29 6.47
CA PRO A 222 -7.45 -18.48 6.52
C PRO A 222 -8.02 -19.70 5.79
N GLU A 223 -9.35 -19.79 5.65
CA GLU A 223 -10.00 -20.88 4.91
C GLU A 223 -9.61 -20.90 3.42
N ASP A 224 -9.28 -19.74 2.83
CA ASP A 224 -8.84 -19.64 1.43
C ASP A 224 -7.47 -20.31 1.19
N TYR A 225 -6.70 -20.51 2.26
CA TYR A 225 -5.36 -21.12 2.25
C TYR A 225 -5.36 -22.52 2.88
N SER A 226 -6.50 -22.98 3.37
CA SER A 226 -6.66 -24.32 3.91
C SER A 226 -6.77 -25.32 2.75
N LYS A 227 -5.65 -25.87 2.27
CA LYS A 227 -5.69 -27.00 1.34
C LYS A 227 -6.34 -28.18 2.06
N ASN A 228 -7.65 -28.35 1.88
CA ASN A 228 -8.50 -29.54 2.07
C ASN A 228 -9.96 -29.23 2.52
N VAL A 229 -10.52 -28.05 2.28
CA VAL A 229 -11.97 -27.85 2.50
C VAL A 229 -12.74 -28.23 1.24
N LEU A 230 -13.37 -29.41 1.26
CA LEU A 230 -14.48 -29.68 0.35
C LEU A 230 -15.76 -29.11 0.97
N SER A 231 -16.25 -28.00 0.42
CA SER A 231 -17.58 -27.47 0.77
C SER A 231 -18.65 -28.22 -0.03
N VAL A 232 -19.48 -29.00 0.67
CA VAL A 232 -20.68 -29.61 0.09
C VAL A 232 -21.88 -28.78 0.54
N VAL A 233 -22.39 -27.92 -0.35
CA VAL A 233 -23.62 -27.14 -0.09
C VAL A 233 -24.81 -27.93 -0.63
N GLY A 234 -25.59 -28.51 0.27
CA GLY A 234 -26.83 -29.21 -0.08
C GLY A 234 -27.98 -28.22 -0.31
N THR A 235 -28.57 -28.21 -1.51
CA THR A 235 -29.77 -27.42 -1.83
C THR A 235 -31.06 -28.26 -1.83
N GLY A 236 -31.06 -29.44 -1.18
CA GLY A 236 -32.15 -30.42 -1.28
C GLY A 236 -32.09 -31.57 -0.27
N SER A 237 -32.87 -32.63 -0.51
CA SER A 237 -33.05 -33.79 0.39
C SER A 237 -31.74 -34.53 0.75
N PRO A 238 -31.69 -35.24 1.89
CA PRO A 238 -30.46 -35.88 2.39
C PRO A 238 -29.86 -36.82 1.36
N THR A 239 -28.59 -36.61 1.06
CA THR A 239 -27.80 -37.46 0.16
C THR A 239 -26.53 -37.87 0.88
N ASP A 240 -26.20 -39.16 0.84
CA ASP A 240 -24.96 -39.69 1.39
C ASP A 240 -23.78 -39.37 0.47
N TYR A 241 -22.69 -38.87 1.04
CA TYR A 241 -21.42 -38.64 0.33
C TYR A 241 -20.32 -39.52 0.91
N ARG A 242 -19.40 -39.98 0.05
CA ARG A 242 -18.19 -40.69 0.44
C ARG A 242 -17.00 -40.11 -0.32
N PHE A 243 -15.89 -39.94 0.39
CA PHE A 243 -14.59 -39.63 -0.18
C PHE A 243 -13.77 -40.93 -0.23
N SER A 244 -13.05 -41.14 -1.33
CA SER A 244 -12.12 -42.25 -1.52
C SER A 244 -10.72 -41.72 -1.75
#